data_AF-A0A0J8U495-F1
#
_entry.id   AF-A0A0J8U495-F1
#
_cell.length_a   1.000
_cell.length_b   1.000
_cell.length_c   1.000
_cell.angle_alpha   90.00
_cell.angle_beta   90.00
_cell.angle_gamma   90.00
#
_symmetry.space_group_name_H-M   'P 1'
#
loop_
_entity.id
_entity.type
_entity.pdbx_description
1 polymer ?
#
loop_
_entity_poly.entity_id
_entity_poly.type
_entity_poly.pdbx_seq_one_letter_code
_entity_poly.pdbx_strand_id
1 'polypeptide(L)' 'MSEIFPDKFTPLERTVVGEAAALLSLLGKNSFSVGQLYVEHRQRTPSATYDSFAAALTLLYGAGVLSYQDQVVRVY' A
#
# COMPACT_ATOMS: atom_id res chain seq x y z
N MET A 1 -20.27 -1.66 -33.62
CA MET A 1 -20.31 -0.74 -32.46
C MET A 1 -19.57 -1.45 -31.33
N SER A 2 -18.46 -0.88 -30.86
CA SER A 2 -17.71 -1.45 -29.72
C SER A 2 -18.46 -1.07 -28.45
N GLU A 3 -19.02 -2.06 -27.75
CA GLU A 3 -19.54 -1.85 -26.39
C GLU A 3 -18.35 -1.56 -25.48
N ILE A 4 -18.12 -0.27 -25.20
CA ILE A 4 -17.21 0.16 -24.14
C ILE A 4 -17.89 -0.26 -22.83
N PHE A 5 -17.54 -1.44 -22.33
CA PHE A 5 -17.89 -1.81 -20.96
C PHE A 5 -17.25 -0.76 -20.05
N PRO A 6 -18.04 -0.01 -19.25
CA PRO A 6 -17.44 0.86 -18.26
C PRO A 6 -16.64 -0.04 -17.32
N ASP A 7 -15.44 0.42 -17.00
CA ASP A 7 -14.44 -0.19 -16.14
C ASP A 7 -15.01 -0.40 -14.71
N LYS A 8 -15.98 -1.32 -14.57
CA LYS A 8 -16.76 -1.53 -13.34
C LYS A 8 -15.96 -2.23 -12.24
N PHE A 9 -14.73 -2.64 -12.55
CA PHE A 9 -13.83 -3.25 -11.59
C PHE A 9 -12.55 -2.43 -11.58
N THR A 10 -12.49 -1.42 -10.72
CA THR A 10 -11.20 -0.83 -10.35
C THR A 10 -10.29 -1.98 -9.95
N PRO A 11 -9.17 -2.22 -10.66
CA PRO A 11 -8.23 -3.27 -10.29
C PRO A 11 -7.89 -3.15 -8.81
N LEU A 12 -7.86 -4.27 -8.07
CA LEU A 12 -7.58 -4.27 -6.62
C LEU A 12 -6.30 -3.48 -6.31
N GLU A 13 -5.29 -3.59 -7.17
CA GLU A 13 -4.01 -2.86 -7.14
C GLU A 13 -4.15 -1.33 -7.17
N ARG A 14 -5.28 -0.81 -7.65
CA ARG A 14 -5.62 0.63 -7.68
C ARG A 14 -6.56 1.05 -6.55
N THR A 15 -6.89 0.14 -5.65
CA THR A 15 -7.70 0.43 -4.45
C THR A 15 -6.79 0.59 -3.24
N VAL A 16 -7.19 1.42 -2.29
CA VAL A 16 -6.49 1.59 -1.01
C VAL A 16 -6.33 0.26 -0.26
N VAL A 17 -7.30 -0.66 -0.41
CA VAL A 17 -7.25 -1.99 0.21
C VAL A 17 -6.20 -2.88 -0.44
N GLY A 18 -6.11 -2.92 -1.77
CA GLY A 18 -5.08 -3.70 -2.45
C GLY A 18 -3.68 -3.12 -2.23
N GLU A 19 -3.57 -1.80 -2.14
CA GLU A 19 -2.32 -1.13 -1.80
C GLU A 19 -1.89 -1.41 -0.36
N ALA A 20 -2.83 -1.43 0.59
CA ALA A 20 -2.57 -1.87 1.96
C ALA A 20 -2.13 -3.34 2.02
N ALA A 21 -2.75 -4.23 1.24
CA ALA A 21 -2.34 -5.63 1.15
C ALA A 21 -0.92 -5.78 0.58
N ALA A 22 -0.57 -4.99 -0.43
CA ALA A 22 0.78 -4.95 -1.00
C ALA A 22 1.81 -4.44 0.02
N LEU A 23 1.48 -3.42 0.81
CA LEU A 23 2.33 -2.93 1.90
C LEU A 23 2.54 -3.99 2.98
N LEU A 24 1.50 -4.71 3.38
CA LEU A 24 1.62 -5.81 4.34
C LEU A 24 2.49 -6.95 3.79
N SER A 25 2.32 -7.30 2.52
CA SER A 25 3.16 -8.32 1.89
C SER A 25 4.63 -7.91 1.81
N LEU A 26 4.91 -6.61 1.63
CA LEU A 26 6.27 -6.06 1.61
C LEU A 26 6.89 -6.05 3.02
N LEU A 27 6.09 -5.64 4.02
CA LEU A 27 6.51 -5.56 5.41
C LEU A 27 6.72 -6.95 6.01
N GLY A 28 5.85 -7.93 5.77
CA GLY A 28 6.05 -9.35 6.13
C GLY A 28 6.92 -9.59 7.38
N LYS A 29 8.18 -10.00 7.18
CA LYS A 29 9.22 -10.15 8.23
C LYS A 29 10.28 -9.03 8.24
N ASN A 30 10.17 -8.11 7.31
CA ASN A 30 11.06 -6.97 7.15
C ASN A 30 10.57 -5.80 8.02
N SER A 31 11.43 -4.80 8.17
CA SER A 31 11.06 -3.56 8.81
C SER A 31 11.76 -2.44 8.06
N PHE A 32 11.03 -1.36 7.81
CA PHE A 32 11.51 -0.26 6.98
C PHE A 32 11.21 1.06 7.67
N SER A 33 12.05 2.06 7.44
CA SER A 33 11.56 3.43 7.62
C SER A 33 10.43 3.73 6.64
N VAL A 34 9.54 4.68 6.96
CA VAL A 34 8.43 5.06 6.05
C VAL A 34 8.94 5.45 4.65
N GLY A 35 10.06 6.17 4.59
CA GLY A 35 10.67 6.58 3.31
C GLY A 35 11.19 5.39 2.50
N GLN A 36 11.89 4.45 3.14
CA GLN A 36 12.33 3.22 2.47
C GLN A 36 11.14 2.36 2.04
N LEU A 37 10.12 2.24 2.88
CA LEU A 37 8.91 1.51 2.56
C LEU A 37 8.24 2.05 1.30
N TYR A 38 8.16 3.38 1.14
CA TYR A 38 7.60 4.00 -0.06
C TYR A 38 8.44 3.69 -1.31
N VAL A 39 9.78 3.80 -1.23
CA VAL A 39 10.67 3.51 -2.36
C VAL A 39 10.54 2.06 -2.80
N GLU A 40 10.62 1.12 -1.85
CA GLU A 40 10.48 -0.32 -2.11
C GLU A 40 9.08 -0.67 -2.67
N HIS A 41 8.03 -0.07 -2.11
CA HIS A 41 6.67 -0.26 -2.59
C HIS A 41 6.49 0.24 -4.03
N ARG A 42 7.01 1.42 -4.36
CA ARG A 42 6.92 2.02 -5.70
C ARG A 42 7.71 1.22 -6.75
N GLN A 43 8.82 0.60 -6.38
CA GLN A 43 9.55 -0.28 -7.28
C GLN A 43 8.73 -1.53 -7.66
N ARG A 44 7.94 -2.07 -6.72
CA ARG A 44 7.07 -3.24 -6.96
C ARG A 44 5.73 -2.89 -7.58
N THR A 45 5.25 -1.69 -7.31
CA THR A 45 3.96 -1.16 -7.80
C THR A 45 4.20 0.19 -8.48
N PRO A 46 4.63 0.21 -9.76
CA PRO A 46 5.00 1.45 -10.45
C PRO A 46 3.85 2.46 -10.58
N SER A 47 2.60 2.00 -10.50
CA SER A 47 1.40 2.83 -10.53
C SER A 47 1.05 3.47 -9.18
N ALA A 48 1.69 3.07 -8.08
CA ALA A 48 1.44 3.65 -6.77
C ALA A 48 1.89 5.11 -6.72
N THR A 49 1.03 5.97 -6.19
CA THR A 49 1.34 7.37 -5.92
C THR A 49 1.66 7.54 -4.44
N TYR A 50 2.22 8.69 -4.08
CA TYR A 50 2.45 8.98 -2.66
C TYR A 50 1.13 9.08 -1.88
N ASP A 51 0.08 9.63 -2.50
CA ASP A 51 -1.22 9.80 -1.86
C ASP A 51 -1.90 8.46 -1.59
N SER A 52 -1.85 7.55 -2.58
CA SER A 52 -2.45 6.22 -2.48
C SER A 52 -1.70 5.36 -1.45
N PHE A 53 -0.36 5.45 -1.44
CA PHE A 53 0.50 4.90 -0.40
C PHE A 53 0.16 5.43 1.00
N ALA A 54 0.03 6.75 1.16
CA ALA A 54 -0.26 7.38 2.44
C ALA A 54 -1.66 6.99 2.96
N ALA A 55 -2.65 6.90 2.08
CA ALA A 55 -3.99 6.44 2.41
C ALA A 55 -3.97 4.98 2.90
N ALA A 56 -3.25 4.11 2.20
CA ALA A 56 -3.10 2.70 2.58
C ALA A 56 -2.38 2.55 3.93
N LEU A 57 -1.29 3.30 4.14
CA LEU A 57 -0.54 3.30 5.39
C LEU A 57 -1.41 3.80 6.57
N THR A 58 -2.21 4.84 6.34
CA THR A 58 -3.16 5.38 7.33
C THR A 58 -4.22 4.34 7.70
N LEU A 59 -4.78 3.63 6.72
CA LEU A 59 -5.73 2.55 6.96
C LEU A 59 -5.13 1.44 7.84
N LEU A 60 -3.89 1.05 7.55
CA LEU A 60 -3.20 0.01 8.32
C LEU A 60 -2.86 0.44 9.76
N TYR A 61 -2.49 1.70 9.97
CA TYR A 61 -2.34 2.26 11.32
C TYR A 61 -3.67 2.32 12.07
N GLY A 62 -4.74 2.80 11.42
CA GLY A 62 -6.08 2.86 12.01
C GLY A 62 -6.63 1.48 12.39
N ALA A 63 -6.28 0.45 11.62
CA ALA A 63 -6.61 -0.94 11.91
C ALA A 63 -5.73 -1.58 13.00
N GLY A 64 -4.70 -0.88 13.49
CA GLY A 64 -3.78 -1.40 14.51
C GLY A 64 -2.84 -2.50 14.01
N VAL A 65 -2.69 -2.66 12.69
CA VAL A 65 -1.88 -3.74 12.09
C VAL A 65 -0.38 -3.41 12.11
N LEU A 66 -0.05 -2.11 12.14
CA LEU A 66 1.32 -1.62 12.10
C LEU A 66 1.77 -1.06 13.45
N SER A 67 3.01 -1.37 13.81
CA SER A 67 3.75 -0.72 14.89
C SER A 67 4.70 0.31 14.29
N TYR A 68 4.74 1.50 14.89
CA TYR A 68 5.72 2.55 14.58
C TYR A 68 6.58 2.82 15.82
N GLN A 69 7.86 2.46 15.75
CA GLN A 69 8.86 2.73 16.78
C GLN A 69 10.15 3.17 16.11
N ASP A 70 10.82 4.20 16.66
CA ASP A 70 12.12 4.68 16.17
C ASP A 70 12.17 4.94 14.66
N GLN A 71 11.09 5.49 14.10
CA GLN A 71 10.90 5.74 12.67
C GLN A 71 10.79 4.49 11.78
N VAL A 72 10.68 3.31 12.37
CA VAL A 72 10.55 2.02 11.70
C VAL A 72 9.12 1.52 11.76
N VAL A 73 8.60 1.10 10.61
CA VAL A 73 7.31 0.44 10.42
C VAL A 73 7.52 -1.06 10.36
N ARG A 74 6.72 -1.80 11.13
CA ARG A 74 6.65 -3.28 11.10
C ARG A 74 5.22 -3.76 11.35
N VAL A 75 4.92 -4.98 10.93
CA VAL A 75 3.67 -5.66 11.31
C VAL A 75 3.74 -6.04 12.80
N TYR A 76 2.63 -5.88 13.52
CA TYR A 76 2.49 -6.26 14.93
C TYR A 76 2.70 -7.75 15.19
#